data_AF-A0A4U0VCU2-F1
#
_entry.id   AF-A0A4U0VCU2-F1
#
_cell.length_a   1.000
_cell.length_b   1.000
_cell.length_c   1.000
_cell.angle_alpha   90.00
_cell.angle_beta   90.00
_cell.angle_gamma   90.00
#
_symmetry.space_group_name_H-M   'P 1'
#
loop_
_entity.id
_entity.type
_entity.pdbx_description
1 polymer ?
#
loop_
_entity_poly.entity_id
_entity_poly.type
_entity_poly.pdbx_seq_one_letter_code
_entity_poly.pdbx_strand_id
1 'polypeptide(L)'
;MTTREPAYPGEDTRPTSRKELLGFYTYSFAAEVFVVCGLGAFIPITLEDLARGSATAVLASDHSRPCKVQGLDTRGAGANKHALQQCVVRILGNEVNTASFAMYTFSISVLLQALVVVTMSGAADHGRYRKTLLIFFAVLGSVATMLFLPVTPKVYLLGSLWAIISNINIGASFVLLNSFLPVLVRHHPDVQMRRGRSSEQLLAEDDEVSERGLYFLFSCL
;
A
#
# COMPACT_ATOMS: atom_id res chain seq x y z
N MET A 1 6.54 21.94 29.37
CA MET A 1 6.45 21.22 28.08
C MET A 1 6.40 22.29 27.00
N THR A 2 7.57 22.73 26.51
CA THR A 2 7.70 23.85 25.58
C THR A 2 7.50 23.34 24.15
N THR A 3 6.34 23.63 23.56
CA THR A 3 6.09 23.38 22.13
C THR A 3 7.00 24.30 21.32
N ARG A 4 7.79 23.73 20.41
CA ARG A 4 8.61 24.46 19.45
C ARG A 4 7.72 25.43 18.65
N GLU A 5 8.23 26.62 18.34
CA GLU A 5 7.56 27.52 17.41
C GLU A 5 7.39 26.88 16.02
N PRO A 6 6.22 27.07 15.38
CA PRO A 6 5.96 26.53 14.05
C PRO A 6 6.85 27.22 13.01
N ALA A 7 7.50 26.44 12.16
CA ALA A 7 8.32 26.96 11.06
C ALA A 7 7.48 27.48 9.87
N TYR A 8 6.21 27.08 9.78
CA TYR A 8 5.24 27.55 8.79
C TYR A 8 3.82 27.55 9.36
N PRO A 9 2.92 28.43 8.84
CA PRO A 9 1.56 28.55 9.37
C PRO A 9 0.78 27.23 9.22
N GLY A 10 0.36 26.67 10.36
CA GLY A 10 -0.40 25.42 10.43
C GLY A 10 0.43 24.16 10.68
N GLU A 11 1.73 24.28 10.98
CA GLU A 11 2.54 23.15 11.47
C GLU A 11 2.05 22.70 12.84
N ASP A 12 1.72 21.41 12.98
CA ASP A 12 1.36 20.80 14.26
C ASP A 12 2.64 20.44 15.02
N THR A 13 3.02 21.27 15.99
CA THR A 13 4.23 21.10 16.81
C THR A 13 3.98 20.32 18.10
N ARG A 14 2.79 19.73 18.25
CA ARG A 14 2.43 18.93 19.43
C ARG A 14 3.29 17.65 19.47
N PRO A 15 3.70 17.21 20.68
CA PRO A 15 4.41 15.94 20.81
C PRO A 15 3.51 14.78 20.40
N THR A 16 4.09 13.77 19.73
CA THR A 16 3.35 12.61 19.21
C THR A 16 2.60 11.90 20.34
N SER A 17 1.28 11.78 20.22
CA SER A 17 0.46 11.11 21.23
C SER A 17 0.51 9.59 21.06
N ARG A 18 0.38 8.83 22.17
CA ARG A 18 0.23 7.36 22.13
C ARG A 18 -0.93 6.90 21.25
N LYS A 19 -2.00 7.71 21.14
CA LYS A 19 -3.15 7.41 20.27
C LYS A 19 -2.80 7.48 18.78
N GLU A 20 -1.95 8.43 18.38
CA GLU A 20 -1.49 8.55 17.00
C GLU A 20 -0.55 7.40 16.63
N LEU A 21 0.32 7.00 17.57
CA LEU A 21 1.20 5.85 17.41
C LEU A 21 0.40 4.54 17.28
N LEU A 22 -0.63 4.36 18.14
CA LEU A 22 -1.52 3.21 18.06
C LEU A 22 -2.32 3.20 16.74
N GLY A 23 -2.79 4.36 16.28
CA GLY A 23 -3.45 4.51 14.98
C GLY A 23 -2.53 4.10 13.82
N PHE A 24 -1.27 4.54 13.85
CA PHE A 24 -0.28 4.13 12.85
C PHE A 24 -0.03 2.61 12.86
N TYR A 25 0.18 2.00 14.03
CA TYR A 25 0.43 0.56 14.12
C TYR A 25 -0.78 -0.28 13.71
N THR A 26 -1.98 0.09 14.15
CA THR A 26 -3.22 -0.61 13.78
C THR A 26 -3.49 -0.52 12.29
N TYR A 27 -3.23 0.64 11.67
CA TYR A 27 -3.31 0.82 10.23
C TYR A 27 -2.34 -0.08 9.47
N SER A 28 -1.05 -0.05 9.84
CA SER A 28 -0.02 -0.88 9.19
C SER A 28 -0.34 -2.38 9.30
N PHE A 29 -0.79 -2.82 10.47
CA PHE A 29 -1.19 -4.21 10.69
C PHE A 29 -2.35 -4.61 9.77
N ALA A 30 -3.40 -3.79 9.70
CA ALA A 30 -4.54 -4.06 8.83
C ALA A 30 -4.16 -4.06 7.34
N ALA A 31 -3.29 -3.15 6.92
CA ALA A 31 -2.82 -3.04 5.54
C ALA A 31 -2.03 -4.29 5.11
N GLU A 32 -1.12 -4.79 5.95
CA GLU A 32 -0.34 -6.00 5.68
C GLU A 32 -1.22 -7.24 5.52
N VAL A 33 -2.17 -7.45 6.42
CA VAL A 33 -3.10 -8.60 6.33
C VAL A 33 -3.89 -8.57 5.02
N PHE A 34 -4.34 -7.38 4.61
CA PHE A 34 -5.07 -7.23 3.35
C PHE A 34 -4.19 -7.50 2.13
N VAL A 35 -2.95 -7.02 2.11
CA VAL A 35 -2.03 -7.27 0.98
C VAL A 35 -1.67 -8.74 0.89
N VAL A 36 -1.28 -9.37 1.99
CA VAL A 36 -0.80 -10.76 1.97
C VAL A 36 -1.95 -11.72 1.65
N CYS A 37 -3.07 -11.63 2.38
CA CYS A 37 -4.17 -12.56 2.20
C CYS A 37 -5.05 -12.14 1.01
N GLY A 38 -5.56 -10.91 1.02
CA GLY A 38 -6.54 -10.43 0.05
C GLY A 38 -5.96 -10.32 -1.35
N LEU A 39 -4.96 -9.46 -1.54
CA LEU A 39 -4.36 -9.20 -2.85
C LEU A 39 -3.41 -10.30 -3.30
N GLY A 40 -2.64 -10.88 -2.39
CA GLY A 40 -1.61 -11.88 -2.72
C GLY A 40 -2.18 -13.27 -3.03
N ALA A 41 -3.24 -13.69 -2.34
CA ALA A 41 -3.81 -15.02 -2.50
C ALA A 41 -5.24 -14.99 -3.05
N PHE A 42 -6.16 -14.31 -2.37
CA PHE A 42 -7.59 -14.42 -2.67
C PHE A 42 -7.98 -13.81 -4.02
N ILE A 43 -7.49 -12.61 -4.34
CA ILE A 43 -7.90 -11.88 -5.56
C ILE A 43 -7.49 -12.62 -6.84
N PRO A 44 -6.23 -13.07 -7.03
CA PRO A 44 -5.84 -13.82 -8.22
C PRO A 44 -6.64 -15.11 -8.39
N ILE A 45 -6.83 -15.87 -7.30
CA ILE A 45 -7.59 -17.13 -7.31
C ILE A 45 -9.06 -16.86 -7.66
N THR A 46 -9.67 -15.83 -7.05
CA THR A 46 -11.08 -15.50 -7.30
C THR A 46 -11.28 -14.99 -8.73
N LEU A 47 -10.38 -14.18 -9.27
CA LEU A 47 -10.45 -13.73 -10.67
C LEU A 47 -10.31 -14.88 -11.65
N GLU A 48 -9.42 -15.82 -11.36
CA GLU A 48 -9.25 -17.01 -12.18
C GLU A 48 -10.50 -17.91 -12.12
N ASP A 49 -11.10 -18.09 -10.94
CA ASP A 49 -12.31 -18.88 -10.75
C ASP A 49 -13.54 -18.21 -11.40
N LEU A 50 -13.70 -16.90 -11.26
CA LEU A 50 -14.73 -16.11 -11.95
C LEU A 50 -14.57 -16.18 -13.47
N ALA A 51 -13.34 -16.14 -13.98
CA ALA A 51 -13.06 -16.26 -15.41
C ALA A 51 -13.42 -17.67 -15.92
N ARG A 52 -13.07 -18.73 -15.18
CA ARG A 52 -13.45 -20.12 -15.48
C ARG A 52 -14.95 -20.36 -15.42
N GLY A 53 -15.64 -19.77 -14.44
CA GLY A 53 -17.09 -19.89 -14.26
C GLY A 53 -17.94 -19.06 -15.23
N SER A 54 -17.32 -18.29 -16.11
CA SER A 54 -18.03 -17.46 -17.10
C SER A 54 -18.66 -18.33 -18.20
N ALA A 55 -19.81 -17.89 -18.74
CA ALA A 55 -20.52 -18.61 -19.81
C ALA A 55 -19.70 -18.72 -21.12
N THR A 56 -18.70 -17.86 -21.27
CA THR A 56 -17.77 -17.77 -22.41
C THR A 56 -16.50 -18.59 -22.25
N ALA A 57 -16.31 -19.25 -21.09
CA ALA A 57 -15.13 -20.08 -20.84
C ALA A 57 -15.27 -21.45 -21.52
N VAL A 58 -14.40 -21.72 -22.50
CA VAL A 58 -14.33 -23.00 -23.19
C VAL A 58 -12.99 -23.67 -22.93
N LEU A 59 -12.96 -24.99 -23.10
CA LEU A 59 -11.73 -25.76 -22.93
C LEU A 59 -10.76 -25.50 -24.09
N ALA A 60 -9.49 -25.21 -23.80
CA ALA A 60 -8.48 -24.92 -24.82
C ALA A 60 -8.20 -26.10 -25.77
N SER A 61 -8.41 -27.34 -25.30
CA SER A 61 -8.24 -28.55 -26.12
C SER A 61 -9.48 -28.88 -26.96
N ASP A 62 -10.67 -28.40 -26.57
CA ASP A 62 -11.92 -28.69 -27.25
C ASP A 62 -12.89 -27.51 -27.04
N HIS A 63 -12.89 -26.59 -28.01
CA HIS A 63 -13.65 -25.33 -27.98
C HIS A 63 -15.17 -25.53 -27.95
N SER A 64 -15.66 -26.77 -28.00
CA SER A 64 -17.08 -27.12 -27.97
C SER A 64 -17.61 -27.40 -26.56
N ARG A 65 -16.72 -27.61 -25.56
CA ARG A 65 -17.10 -27.99 -24.19
C ARG A 65 -16.87 -26.82 -23.22
N PRO A 66 -17.87 -26.49 -22.37
CA PRO A 66 -17.67 -25.47 -21.34
C PRO A 66 -16.62 -25.93 -20.32
N CYS A 67 -15.81 -24.99 -19.83
CA CYS A 67 -14.86 -25.24 -18.74
C CYS A 67 -15.65 -25.51 -17.44
N LYS A 68 -16.07 -26.77 -17.25
CA LYS A 68 -16.85 -27.16 -16.08
C LYS A 68 -15.89 -27.39 -14.92
N VAL A 69 -16.04 -26.59 -13.87
CA VAL A 69 -15.30 -26.71 -12.61
C VAL A 69 -15.69 -28.04 -11.93
N GLN A 70 -15.04 -29.14 -12.29
CA GLN A 70 -15.03 -30.33 -11.43
C GLN A 70 -13.73 -30.26 -10.64
N GLY A 71 -13.88 -29.87 -9.37
CA GLY A 71 -12.78 -29.79 -8.44
C GLY A 71 -11.99 -31.10 -8.41
N LEU A 72 -10.66 -30.98 -8.45
CA LEU A 72 -9.73 -31.91 -7.84
C LEU A 72 -10.06 -33.42 -7.96
N ASP A 73 -10.32 -33.94 -9.16
CA ASP A 73 -10.32 -35.40 -9.36
C ASP A 73 -8.87 -35.90 -9.58
N THR A 74 -8.19 -36.12 -8.46
CA THR A 74 -6.96 -36.92 -8.36
C THR A 74 -7.24 -38.40 -8.63
N ARG A 75 -7.58 -38.78 -9.87
CA ARG A 75 -7.50 -40.19 -10.32
C ARG A 75 -7.14 -40.29 -11.80
N GLY A 76 -5.84 -40.46 -12.07
CA GLY A 76 -5.35 -40.83 -13.40
C GLY A 76 -3.94 -40.30 -13.66
N ALA A 77 -2.95 -41.18 -13.57
CA ALA A 77 -1.55 -40.94 -13.91
C ALA A 77 -1.38 -40.64 -15.42
N GLY A 78 -0.42 -39.77 -15.77
CA GLY A 78 -0.01 -39.53 -17.16
C GLY A 78 0.44 -38.10 -17.41
N ALA A 79 1.70 -37.93 -17.79
CA ALA A 79 2.30 -36.66 -18.21
C ALA A 79 1.48 -35.96 -19.31
N ASN A 80 1.48 -34.61 -19.31
CA ASN A 80 0.80 -33.68 -20.24
C ASN A 80 -0.67 -33.27 -19.92
N LYS A 81 -1.01 -33.07 -18.64
CA LYS A 81 -2.31 -32.49 -18.21
C LYS A 81 -2.42 -30.95 -18.25
N HIS A 82 -1.31 -30.23 -18.46
CA HIS A 82 -1.33 -28.77 -18.46
C HIS A 82 -2.11 -28.16 -19.65
N ALA A 83 -2.08 -28.81 -20.82
CA ALA A 83 -2.80 -28.34 -22.01
C ALA A 83 -4.31 -28.68 -22.01
N LEU A 84 -4.69 -29.75 -21.31
CA LEU A 84 -6.07 -30.28 -21.26
C LEU A 84 -6.92 -29.64 -20.14
N GLN A 85 -6.33 -28.80 -19.30
CA GLN A 85 -6.97 -28.08 -18.18
C GLN A 85 -6.91 -26.55 -18.35
N GLN A 86 -6.32 -26.08 -19.45
CA GLN A 86 -6.30 -24.65 -19.78
C GLN A 86 -7.68 -24.23 -20.28
N CYS A 87 -8.26 -23.24 -19.61
CA CYS A 87 -9.54 -22.67 -20.00
C CYS A 87 -9.29 -21.33 -20.68
N VAL A 88 -9.89 -21.15 -21.83
CA VAL A 88 -9.80 -19.91 -22.61
C VAL A 88 -11.12 -19.17 -22.51
N VAL A 89 -11.04 -17.87 -22.27
CA VAL A 89 -12.18 -16.97 -22.25
C VAL A 89 -12.05 -16.05 -23.45
N ARG A 90 -13.13 -15.90 -24.21
CA ARG A 90 -13.21 -14.89 -25.26
C ARG A 90 -13.53 -13.53 -24.65
N ILE A 91 -12.54 -12.65 -24.64
CA ILE A 91 -12.69 -11.26 -24.19
C ILE A 91 -12.66 -10.39 -25.44
N LEU A 92 -13.76 -9.67 -25.73
CA LEU A 92 -13.84 -8.73 -26.86
C LEU A 92 -13.42 -9.34 -28.22
N GLY A 93 -13.71 -10.62 -28.46
CA GLY A 93 -13.40 -11.31 -29.73
C GLY A 93 -12.01 -11.96 -29.80
N ASN A 94 -11.13 -11.73 -28.83
CA ASN A 94 -9.83 -12.38 -28.73
C ASN A 94 -9.83 -13.48 -27.66
N GLU A 95 -9.16 -14.61 -27.93
CA GLU A 95 -9.06 -15.74 -27.01
C GLU A 95 -7.89 -15.53 -26.05
N VAL A 96 -8.20 -15.43 -24.76
CA VAL A 96 -7.19 -15.23 -23.70
C VAL A 96 -7.36 -16.33 -22.64
N ASN A 97 -6.23 -16.91 -22.21
CA ASN A 97 -6.22 -17.93 -21.17
C ASN A 97 -6.66 -17.34 -19.82
N THR A 98 -7.44 -18.07 -19.01
CA THR A 98 -7.98 -17.57 -17.73
C THR A 98 -6.89 -17.12 -16.75
N ALA A 99 -5.77 -17.85 -16.71
CA ALA A 99 -4.62 -17.50 -15.88
C ALA A 99 -3.96 -16.19 -16.34
N SER A 100 -3.85 -15.96 -17.65
CA SER A 100 -3.27 -14.75 -18.22
C SER A 100 -4.17 -13.52 -17.99
N PHE A 101 -5.49 -13.71 -17.92
CA PHE A 101 -6.42 -12.63 -17.59
C PHE A 101 -6.18 -12.03 -16.18
N ALA A 102 -5.99 -12.89 -15.18
CA ALA A 102 -5.66 -12.44 -13.82
C ALA A 102 -4.31 -11.69 -13.78
N MET A 103 -3.30 -12.23 -14.46
CA MET A 103 -1.98 -11.59 -14.56
C MET A 103 -2.02 -10.24 -15.28
N TYR A 104 -2.74 -10.12 -16.40
CA TYR A 104 -2.89 -8.83 -17.10
C TYR A 104 -3.63 -7.80 -16.26
N THR A 105 -4.69 -8.20 -15.56
CA THR A 105 -5.42 -7.33 -14.65
C THR A 105 -4.50 -6.77 -13.57
N PHE A 106 -3.68 -7.64 -12.97
CA PHE A 106 -2.72 -7.24 -11.94
C PHE A 106 -1.63 -6.32 -12.50
N SER A 107 -1.09 -6.62 -13.69
CA SER A 107 -0.09 -5.76 -14.34
C SER A 107 -0.65 -4.36 -14.65
N ILE A 108 -1.85 -4.27 -15.22
CA ILE A 108 -2.52 -2.98 -15.48
C ILE A 108 -2.77 -2.24 -14.17
N SER A 109 -3.16 -2.96 -13.12
CA SER A 109 -3.37 -2.38 -11.80
C SER A 109 -2.10 -1.72 -11.25
N VAL A 110 -0.97 -2.43 -11.26
CA VAL A 110 0.30 -1.90 -10.75
C VAL A 110 0.79 -0.72 -11.60
N LEU A 111 0.53 -0.72 -12.91
CA LEU A 111 0.84 0.42 -13.77
C LEU A 111 0.04 1.67 -13.37
N LEU A 112 -1.28 1.53 -13.19
CA LEU A 112 -2.14 2.62 -12.74
C LEU A 112 -1.79 3.08 -11.32
N GLN A 113 -1.44 2.13 -10.44
CA GLN A 113 -0.98 2.41 -9.08
C GLN A 113 0.25 3.32 -9.10
N ALA A 114 1.23 3.05 -9.95
CA ALA A 114 2.41 3.90 -10.08
C ALA A 114 2.04 5.33 -10.49
N LEU A 115 1.15 5.50 -11.48
CA LEU A 115 0.69 6.83 -11.91
C LEU A 115 -0.05 7.58 -10.80
N VAL A 116 -0.93 6.90 -10.06
CA VAL A 116 -1.65 7.50 -8.93
C VAL A 116 -0.70 7.89 -7.82
N VAL A 117 0.26 7.03 -7.46
CA VAL A 117 1.27 7.33 -6.44
C VAL A 117 2.10 8.57 -6.81
N VAL A 118 2.55 8.68 -8.06
CA VAL A 118 3.34 9.82 -8.53
C VAL A 118 2.54 11.13 -8.42
N THR A 119 1.30 11.13 -8.92
CA THR A 119 0.44 12.33 -8.86
C THR A 119 0.10 12.73 -7.43
N MET A 120 -0.16 11.74 -6.58
CA MET A 120 -0.51 11.93 -5.18
C MET A 120 0.67 12.42 -4.33
N SER A 121 1.91 12.06 -4.67
CA SER A 121 3.11 12.51 -3.96
C SER A 121 3.23 14.04 -3.95
N GLY A 122 2.95 14.71 -5.07
CA GLY A 122 2.93 16.18 -5.11
C GLY A 122 1.77 16.81 -4.34
N ALA A 123 0.62 16.12 -4.26
CA ALA A 123 -0.51 16.56 -3.43
C ALA A 123 -0.22 16.40 -1.92
N ALA A 124 0.59 15.41 -1.53
CA ALA A 124 1.00 15.16 -0.15
C ALA A 124 1.95 16.23 0.40
N ASP A 125 2.70 16.91 -0.47
CA ASP A 125 3.61 17.99 -0.08
C ASP A 125 2.87 19.20 0.50
N HIS A 126 1.61 19.41 0.12
CA HIS A 126 0.74 20.38 0.76
C HIS A 126 0.25 19.83 2.11
N GLY A 127 0.99 20.18 3.17
CA GLY A 127 0.92 19.57 4.51
C GLY A 127 -0.45 19.47 5.20
N ARG A 128 -1.49 20.17 4.73
CA ARG A 128 -2.83 20.16 5.34
C ARG A 128 -3.67 18.92 5.01
N TYR A 129 -3.37 18.18 3.94
CA TYR A 129 -4.23 17.09 3.46
C TYR A 129 -3.71 15.67 3.74
N ARG A 130 -2.54 15.53 4.38
CA ARG A 130 -1.88 14.22 4.56
C ARG A 130 -2.77 13.20 5.29
N LYS A 131 -3.37 13.60 6.42
CA LYS A 131 -4.27 12.72 7.21
C LYS A 131 -5.55 12.38 6.43
N THR A 132 -6.13 13.36 5.73
CA THR A 132 -7.36 13.18 4.94
C THR A 132 -7.15 12.26 3.74
N LEU A 133 -6.01 12.38 3.04
CA LEU A 133 -5.69 11.52 1.90
C LEU A 133 -5.54 10.05 2.33
N LEU A 134 -4.86 9.79 3.45
CA LEU A 134 -4.71 8.43 3.97
C LEU A 134 -6.07 7.80 4.33
N ILE A 135 -6.94 8.54 5.01
CA ILE A 135 -8.30 8.08 5.33
C ILE A 135 -9.12 7.87 4.04
N PHE A 136 -9.00 8.76 3.06
CA PHE A 136 -9.72 8.66 1.79
C PHE A 136 -9.35 7.37 1.04
N PHE A 137 -8.05 7.07 0.86
CA PHE A 137 -7.61 5.84 0.20
C PHE A 137 -8.03 4.58 0.98
N ALA A 138 -7.98 4.65 2.32
CA ALA A 138 -8.42 3.54 3.17
C ALA A 138 -9.92 3.26 3.03
N VAL A 139 -10.76 4.31 3.05
CA VAL A 139 -12.21 4.18 2.88
C VAL A 139 -12.54 3.72 1.46
N LEU A 140 -11.92 4.31 0.44
CA LEU A 140 -12.15 3.92 -0.95
C LEU A 140 -11.74 2.46 -1.22
N GLY A 141 -10.61 2.03 -0.68
CA GLY A 141 -10.17 0.62 -0.72
C GLY A 141 -11.11 -0.32 0.04
N SER A 142 -11.59 0.07 1.23
CA SER A 142 -12.55 -0.73 2.00
C SER A 142 -13.89 -0.86 1.29
N VAL A 143 -14.38 0.20 0.64
CA VAL A 143 -15.62 0.15 -0.13
C VAL A 143 -15.43 -0.74 -1.35
N ALA A 144 -14.33 -0.61 -2.08
CA ALA A 144 -14.03 -1.45 -3.24
C ALA A 144 -13.96 -2.94 -2.88
N THR A 145 -13.37 -3.30 -1.73
CA THR A 145 -13.29 -4.69 -1.26
C THR A 145 -14.64 -5.23 -0.78
N MET A 146 -15.48 -4.40 -0.14
CA MET A 146 -16.84 -4.80 0.22
C MET A 146 -17.72 -5.03 -1.03
N LEU A 147 -17.53 -4.22 -2.07
CA LEU A 147 -18.23 -4.40 -3.35
C LEU A 147 -17.74 -5.61 -4.16
N PHE A 148 -16.61 -6.21 -3.78
CA PHE A 148 -16.11 -7.44 -4.39
C PHE A 148 -16.91 -8.69 -3.98
N LEU A 149 -17.51 -8.70 -2.78
CA LEU A 149 -18.27 -9.84 -2.24
C LEU A 149 -19.47 -10.30 -3.10
N PRO A 150 -20.35 -9.41 -3.62
CA PRO A 150 -21.49 -9.82 -4.44
C PRO A 150 -21.15 -10.09 -5.93
N VAL A 151 -19.87 -10.08 -6.32
CA VAL A 151 -19.48 -10.25 -7.72
C VAL A 151 -19.85 -11.65 -8.22
N THR A 152 -20.66 -11.68 -9.27
CA THR A 152 -21.11 -12.92 -9.92
C THR A 152 -20.24 -13.18 -11.16
N PRO A 153 -20.01 -14.44 -11.58
CA PRO A 153 -19.23 -14.77 -12.79
C PRO A 153 -19.74 -14.12 -14.09
N LYS A 154 -21.01 -13.69 -14.14
CA LYS A 154 -21.58 -12.91 -15.26
C LYS A 154 -20.95 -11.52 -15.43
N VAL A 155 -20.36 -10.96 -14.37
CA VAL A 155 -19.77 -9.61 -14.32
C VAL A 155 -18.31 -9.64 -13.87
N TYR A 156 -17.55 -10.66 -14.31
CA TYR A 156 -16.14 -10.83 -13.93
C TYR A 156 -15.26 -9.60 -14.23
N LEU A 157 -15.58 -8.83 -15.29
CA LEU A 157 -14.90 -7.57 -15.63
C LEU A 157 -15.06 -6.49 -14.53
N LEU A 158 -16.24 -6.44 -13.91
CA LEU A 158 -16.49 -5.53 -12.80
C LEU A 158 -15.68 -5.96 -11.56
N GLY A 159 -15.57 -7.27 -11.32
CA GLY A 159 -14.67 -7.83 -10.32
C GLY A 159 -13.20 -7.44 -10.52
N SER A 160 -12.70 -7.52 -11.76
CA SER A 160 -11.34 -7.06 -12.08
C SER A 160 -11.16 -5.56 -11.85
N LEU A 161 -12.18 -4.73 -12.11
CA LEU A 161 -12.12 -3.29 -11.86
C LEU A 161 -12.01 -2.99 -10.36
N TRP A 162 -12.81 -3.65 -9.51
CA TRP A 162 -12.73 -3.49 -8.06
C TRP A 162 -11.38 -3.96 -7.49
N ALA A 163 -10.84 -5.06 -8.03
CA ALA A 163 -9.50 -5.54 -7.68
C ALA A 163 -8.41 -4.51 -8.04
N ILE A 164 -8.49 -3.92 -9.24
CA ILE A 164 -7.57 -2.85 -9.67
C ILE A 164 -7.64 -1.66 -8.71
N ILE A 165 -8.86 -1.18 -8.41
CA ILE A 165 -9.06 -0.04 -7.51
C ILE A 165 -8.49 -0.35 -6.12
N SER A 166 -8.78 -1.53 -5.57
CA SER A 166 -8.30 -1.94 -4.24
C SER A 166 -6.77 -1.95 -4.17
N ASN A 167 -6.11 -2.49 -5.20
CA ASN A 167 -4.65 -2.55 -5.27
C ASN A 167 -4.00 -1.15 -5.41
N ILE A 168 -4.60 -0.25 -6.18
CA ILE A 168 -4.14 1.14 -6.28
C ILE A 168 -4.21 1.85 -4.92
N ASN A 169 -5.35 1.74 -4.23
CA ASN A 169 -5.60 2.40 -2.95
C ASN A 169 -4.62 1.91 -1.86
N ILE A 170 -4.37 0.59 -1.81
CA ILE A 170 -3.43 0.06 -0.83
C ILE A 170 -1.99 0.51 -1.14
N GLY A 171 -1.60 0.54 -2.42
CA GLY A 171 -0.29 1.01 -2.85
C GLY A 171 -0.02 2.47 -2.47
N ALA A 172 -1.00 3.35 -2.74
CA ALA A 172 -0.93 4.75 -2.31
C ALA A 172 -0.83 4.88 -0.79
N SER A 173 -1.58 4.05 -0.05
CA SER A 173 -1.55 4.02 1.41
C SER A 173 -0.17 3.66 1.97
N PHE A 174 0.53 2.67 1.39
CA PHE A 174 1.87 2.28 1.83
C PHE A 174 2.90 3.39 1.64
N VAL A 175 2.87 4.08 0.50
CA VAL A 175 3.79 5.18 0.23
C VAL A 175 3.55 6.33 1.22
N LEU A 176 2.28 6.67 1.46
CA LEU A 176 1.88 7.63 2.47
C LEU A 176 2.38 7.25 3.87
N LEU A 177 2.19 6.00 4.29
CA LEU A 177 2.63 5.51 5.60
C LEU A 177 4.12 5.71 5.81
N ASN A 178 4.92 5.37 4.81
CA ASN A 178 6.36 5.56 4.86
C ASN A 178 6.74 7.04 5.00
N SER A 179 5.98 7.96 4.39
CA SER A 179 6.18 9.41 4.54
C SER A 179 5.80 9.94 5.93
N PHE A 180 4.92 9.26 6.67
CA PHE A 180 4.52 9.65 8.02
C PHE A 180 5.53 9.29 9.09
N LEU A 181 6.30 8.21 8.89
CA LEU A 181 7.30 7.73 9.84
C LEU A 181 8.31 8.82 10.28
N PRO A 182 8.96 9.58 9.38
CA PRO A 182 9.86 10.67 9.79
C PRO A 182 9.15 11.80 10.53
N VAL A 183 7.86 12.05 10.24
CA VAL A 183 7.08 13.10 10.92
C VAL A 183 6.78 12.69 12.37
N LEU A 184 6.38 11.43 12.60
CA LEU A 184 6.10 10.90 13.94
C LEU A 184 7.36 10.83 14.81
N VAL A 185 8.50 10.47 14.22
CA VAL A 185 9.79 10.37 14.93
C VAL A 185 10.30 11.74 15.38
N ARG A 186 10.19 12.78 14.54
CA ARG A 186 10.62 14.15 14.89
C ARG A 186 9.87 14.74 16.08
N HIS A 187 8.63 14.33 16.29
CA HIS A 187 7.77 14.80 17.38
C HIS A 187 7.75 13.84 18.58
N HIS A 188 8.56 12.77 18.56
CA HIS A 188 8.64 11.84 19.68
C HIS A 188 9.40 12.47 20.87
N PRO A 189 8.86 12.38 22.11
CA PRO A 189 9.45 13.04 23.28
C PRO A 189 10.91 12.63 23.54
N ASP A 190 11.26 11.36 23.33
CA ASP A 190 12.64 10.87 23.51
C ASP A 190 13.65 11.48 22.52
N VAL A 191 13.21 11.79 21.29
CA VAL A 191 14.07 12.40 20.27
C VAL A 191 14.26 13.88 20.57
N GLN A 192 13.22 14.56 21.05
CA GLN A 192 13.31 15.96 21.48
C GLN A 192 14.20 16.11 22.71
N MET A 193 14.09 15.19 23.69
CA MET A 193 14.98 15.17 24.86
C MET A 193 16.45 14.95 24.46
N ARG A 194 16.73 13.99 23.56
CA ARG A 194 18.11 13.76 23.08
C ARG A 194 18.65 14.94 22.28
N ARG A 195 17.82 15.59 21.46
CA ARG A 195 18.22 16.77 20.67
C ARG A 195 18.45 17.99 21.55
N GLY A 196 17.60 18.20 22.56
CA GLY A 196 17.81 19.23 23.58
C GLY A 196 19.13 19.01 24.33
N ARG A 197 19.36 17.78 24.81
CA ARG A 197 20.59 17.43 25.53
C ARG A 197 21.85 17.59 24.68
N SER A 198 21.80 17.22 23.39
CA SER A 198 22.91 17.45 22.46
C SER A 198 23.15 18.93 22.18
N SER A 199 22.09 19.75 22.14
CA SER A 199 22.21 21.20 21.97
C SER A 199 22.77 21.88 23.22
N GLU A 200 22.37 21.43 24.42
CA GLU A 200 22.94 21.90 25.69
C GLU A 200 24.42 21.52 25.84
N GLN A 201 24.81 20.32 25.39
CA GLN A 201 26.22 19.90 25.38
C GLN A 201 27.07 20.76 24.44
N LEU A 202 26.59 21.04 23.23
CA LEU A 202 27.28 21.92 22.28
C LEU A 202 27.43 23.35 22.81
N LEU A 203 26.38 23.88 23.45
CA LEU A 203 26.44 25.21 24.08
C LEU A 203 27.42 25.24 25.26
N ALA A 204 27.48 24.18 26.06
CA ALA A 204 28.44 24.07 27.16
C ALA A 204 29.89 23.91 26.68
N GLU A 205 30.12 23.24 25.55
CA GLU A 205 31.43 23.15 24.91
C GLU A 205 31.88 24.51 24.31
N ASP A 206 30.96 25.26 23.70
CA ASP A 206 31.25 26.62 23.19
C ASP A 206 31.57 27.61 24.33
N ASP A 207 30.84 27.54 25.46
CA ASP A 207 31.13 28.37 26.65
C ASP A 207 32.50 28.02 27.25
N GLU A 208 32.87 26.73 27.39
CA GLU A 208 34.20 26.33 27.88
C GLU A 208 35.35 26.78 26.95
N VAL A 209 35.15 26.71 25.63
CA VAL A 209 36.14 27.14 24.63
C VAL A 209 36.29 28.67 24.62
N SER A 210 35.18 29.40 24.75
CA SER A 210 35.17 30.86 24.88
C SER A 210 35.89 31.33 26.15
N GLU A 211 35.64 30.68 27.30
CA GLU A 211 36.33 30.98 28.56
C GLU A 211 37.85 30.74 28.44
N ARG A 212 38.28 29.57 27.94
CA ARG A 212 39.72 29.27 27.76
C ARG A 212 40.39 30.22 26.75
N GLY A 213 39.69 30.61 25.69
CA GLY A 213 40.20 31.59 24.72
C GLY A 213 40.43 32.97 25.34
N LEU A 214 39.53 33.41 26.23
CA LEU A 214 39.66 34.67 26.97
C LEU A 214 40.85 34.63 27.96
N TYR A 215 41.03 33.52 28.68
CA TYR A 215 42.18 33.33 29.59
C TYR A 215 43.53 33.29 28.86
N PHE A 216 43.59 32.68 27.66
CA PHE A 216 44.82 32.63 26.86
C PHE A 216 45.23 34.01 26.31
N LEU A 217 44.25 34.84 25.94
CA LEU A 217 44.46 36.24 25.51
C LEU A 217 44.95 37.14 26.67
N PHE A 218 44.41 36.96 27.87
CA PHE A 218 44.82 37.72 29.05
C PHE A 218 46.19 37.30 29.62
N SER A 219 46.60 36.05 29.40
CA SER A 219 47.89 35.54 29.87
C SER A 219 49.06 35.83 28.90
N CYS A 220 48.76 36.29 27.69
CA CYS A 220 49.74 36.70 26.66
C CYS A 220 50.01 38.21 26.63
N LEU A 221 49.39 38.97 27.53
CA LEU A 221 49.52 40.43 27.71
C LEU A 221 50.27 40.72 29.01
#